data_AF-A0A7X7I9G2-F1
#
_entry.id   AF-A0A7X7I9G2-F1
#
_cell.length_a   1.000
_cell.length_b   1.000
_cell.length_c   1.000
_cell.angle_alpha   90.00
_cell.angle_beta   90.00
_cell.angle_gamma   90.00
#
_symmetry.space_group_name_H-M   'P 1'
#
loop_
_entity.id
_entity.type
_entity.pdbx_description
1 polymer ?
#
loop_
_entity_poly.entity_id
_entity_poly.type
_entity_poly.pdbx_seq_one_letter_code
_entity_poly.pdbx_strand_id
1 'polypeptide(L)'
;MDMSIRWLRNVLIDDQKSTIEIQIGDRRIGDKCYTRINTEVECWFDNIYDTRNDIIAQGIDILRKKLENKKVSYPDGKPYDWQ
;
A
#
# COMPACT_ATOMS: atom_id res chain seq x y z
N MET A 1 12.36 -18.44 -9.30
CA MET A 1 12.08 -16.98 -9.30
C MET A 1 11.14 -16.74 -8.14
N ASP A 2 11.55 -15.92 -7.16
CA ASP A 2 10.64 -15.40 -6.14
C ASP A 2 9.66 -14.44 -6.82
N MET A 3 8.36 -14.72 -6.77
CA MET A 3 7.34 -13.86 -7.38
C MET A 3 6.68 -13.04 -6.27
N SER A 4 7.37 -11.99 -5.80
CA SER A 4 6.74 -11.00 -4.92
C SER A 4 5.55 -10.37 -5.63
N ILE A 5 4.39 -10.33 -4.97
CA ILE A 5 3.19 -9.74 -5.56
C ILE A 5 3.11 -8.28 -5.15
N ARG A 6 2.99 -7.38 -6.13
CA ARG A 6 2.79 -5.95 -5.90
C ARG A 6 1.33 -5.58 -6.08
N TRP A 7 0.74 -5.03 -5.03
CA TRP A 7 -0.54 -4.37 -5.09
C TRP A 7 -0.31 -2.88 -5.33
N LEU A 8 -0.92 -2.33 -6.37
CA LEU A 8 -0.69 -0.96 -6.84
C LEU A 8 -2.02 -0.25 -7.07
N ARG A 9 -2.08 1.02 -6.69
CA ARG A 9 -3.17 1.95 -7.04
C ARG A 9 -2.62 3.30 -7.43
N ASN A 10 -3.16 3.84 -8.52
CA ASN A 10 -2.93 5.23 -8.91
C ASN A 10 -4.00 6.11 -8.26
N VAL A 11 -3.55 7.15 -7.59
CA VAL A 11 -4.36 8.08 -6.81
C VAL A 11 -3.89 9.51 -7.06
N LEU A 12 -4.67 10.46 -6.57
CA LEU A 12 -4.24 11.84 -6.39
C LEU A 12 -4.01 12.06 -4.90
N ILE A 13 -2.84 12.57 -4.53
CA ILE A 13 -2.53 13.01 -3.16
C ILE A 13 -2.32 14.52 -3.24
N ASP A 14 -3.16 15.29 -2.53
CA ASP A 14 -3.22 16.75 -2.64
C ASP A 14 -3.30 17.22 -4.12
N ASP A 15 -4.18 16.56 -4.89
CA ASP A 15 -4.42 16.78 -6.33
C ASP A 15 -3.20 16.49 -7.25
N GLN A 16 -2.12 15.91 -6.72
CA GLN A 16 -0.95 15.47 -7.48
C GLN A 16 -0.97 13.97 -7.78
N LYS A 17 -0.63 13.60 -9.02
CA LYS A 17 -0.54 12.19 -9.45
C LYS A 17 0.44 11.42 -8.58
N SER A 18 -0.04 10.35 -7.99
CA SER A 18 0.74 9.47 -7.14
C SER A 18 0.36 8.00 -7.33
N THR A 19 1.28 7.12 -6.96
CA THR A 19 1.07 5.66 -6.90
C THR A 19 1.33 5.20 -5.48
N ILE A 20 0.36 4.51 -4.88
CA ILE A 20 0.55 3.78 -3.63
C ILE A 20 0.80 2.30 -3.95
N GLU A 21 1.73 1.72 -3.23
CA GLU A 21 2.23 0.37 -3.46
C GLU A 21 2.31 -0.41 -2.15
N ILE A 22 1.95 -1.69 -2.22
CA ILE A 22 2.17 -2.67 -1.17
C ILE A 22 2.86 -3.87 -1.82
N GLN A 23 4.07 -4.18 -1.36
CA GLN A 23 4.72 -5.45 -1.68
C GLN A 23 4.33 -6.50 -0.65
N ILE A 24 3.94 -7.66 -1.16
CA ILE A 24 3.56 -8.82 -0.37
C ILE A 24 4.63 -9.90 -0.58
N GLY A 25 5.11 -10.47 0.52
CA GLY A 25 5.96 -11.65 0.52
C GLY A 25 5.26 -12.88 -0.09
N ASP A 26 6.01 -13.76 -0.74
CA ASP A 26 5.47 -14.82 -1.61
C ASP A 26 5.37 -16.19 -0.90
N ARG A 27 6.17 -16.45 0.13
CA ARG A 27 6.47 -17.81 0.61
C ARG A 27 6.10 -18.10 2.05
N ARG A 28 6.23 -17.16 2.99
CA ARG A 28 6.08 -17.45 4.43
C ARG A 28 5.53 -16.28 5.25
N ILE A 29 4.92 -16.63 6.38
CA ILE A 29 4.65 -15.71 7.51
C ILE A 29 6.02 -15.18 7.98
N GLY A 30 6.24 -13.87 7.86
CA GLY A 30 7.54 -13.23 8.11
C GLY A 30 8.32 -12.83 6.87
N ASP A 31 7.78 -13.07 5.66
CA ASP A 31 8.38 -12.49 4.46
C ASP A 31 8.24 -10.97 4.46
N LYS A 32 9.32 -10.30 4.06
CA LYS A 32 9.39 -8.84 4.16
C LYS A 32 8.33 -8.17 3.27
N CYS A 33 7.43 -7.43 3.91
CA CYS A 33 6.43 -6.61 3.24
C CYS A 33 6.81 -5.13 3.37
N TYR A 34 6.41 -4.31 2.41
CA TYR A 34 6.56 -2.86 2.53
C TYR A 34 5.39 -2.11 1.91
N THR A 35 5.25 -0.86 2.34
CA THR A 35 4.44 0.14 1.66
C THR A 35 5.34 1.21 1.03
N ARG A 36 4.92 1.77 -0.11
CA ARG A 36 5.63 2.87 -0.78
C ARG A 36 4.63 3.84 -1.42
N ILE A 37 5.01 5.11 -1.49
CA ILE A 37 4.30 6.15 -2.24
C ILE A 37 5.28 6.69 -3.29
N ASN A 38 4.93 6.60 -4.57
CA ASN A 38 5.80 6.99 -5.69
C ASN A 38 7.20 6.35 -5.59
N THR A 39 8.23 7.21 -5.50
CA THR A 39 9.64 6.86 -5.40
C THR A 39 10.20 7.10 -3.99
N GLU A 40 9.33 7.24 -2.98
CA GLU A 40 9.75 7.34 -1.59
C GLU A 40 10.44 6.07 -1.10
N VAL A 41 11.16 6.20 0.01
CA VAL A 41 11.78 5.07 0.71
C VAL A 41 10.70 4.08 1.15
N GLU A 42 11.00 2.79 0.98
CA GLU A 42 10.14 1.68 1.38
C GLU A 42 9.94 1.68 2.90
N CYS A 43 8.68 1.68 3.32
CA CYS A 43 8.31 1.52 4.72
C CYS A 43 8.02 0.04 4.98
N TRP A 44 9.04 -0.66 5.46
CA TRP A 44 8.99 -2.08 5.78
C TRP A 44 8.10 -2.34 6.99
N PHE A 45 7.34 -3.43 6.95
CA PHE A 45 6.53 -3.90 8.06
C PHE A 45 6.51 -5.42 8.12
N ASP A 46 6.39 -5.95 9.34
CA ASP A 46 6.21 -7.38 9.57
C ASP A 46 4.74 -7.74 9.33
N ASN A 47 4.49 -8.72 8.47
CA ASN A 47 3.17 -9.27 8.31
C ASN A 47 2.86 -10.24 9.46
N ILE A 48 1.74 -10.02 10.13
CA ILE A 48 1.26 -10.90 11.22
C ILE A 48 0.16 -11.85 10.77
N TYR A 49 -0.14 -11.85 9.46
CA TYR A 49 -1.25 -12.56 8.86
C TYR A 49 -0.79 -13.56 7.81
N ASP A 50 -1.59 -14.61 7.67
CA ASP A 50 -1.31 -15.76 6.80
C ASP A 50 -1.96 -15.62 5.43
N THR A 51 -2.92 -14.70 5.27
CA THR A 51 -3.64 -14.49 4.02
C THR A 51 -3.22 -13.21 3.33
N ARG A 52 -3.17 -13.27 1.99
CA ARG A 52 -2.81 -12.12 1.16
C ARG A 52 -3.72 -10.91 1.39
N ASN A 53 -5.02 -11.14 1.56
CA ASN A 53 -5.98 -10.04 1.73
C ASN A 53 -5.77 -9.30 3.04
N ASP A 54 -5.44 -10.04 4.11
CA ASP A 54 -5.16 -9.44 5.42
C ASP A 54 -3.84 -8.65 5.40
N ILE A 55 -2.83 -9.13 4.68
CA ILE A 55 -1.56 -8.39 4.48
C ILE A 55 -1.81 -7.09 3.68
N ILE A 56 -2.67 -7.14 2.66
CA ILE A 56 -3.07 -5.94 1.92
C ILE A 56 -3.80 -4.98 2.84
N ALA A 57 -4.77 -5.45 3.64
CA ALA A 57 -5.49 -4.60 4.59
C ALA A 57 -4.53 -3.92 5.59
N GLN A 58 -3.55 -4.66 6.12
CA GLN A 58 -2.50 -4.10 6.99
C GLN A 58 -1.69 -3.00 6.27
N GLY A 59 -1.29 -3.23 5.01
CA GLY A 59 -0.58 -2.23 4.21
C GLY A 59 -1.43 -0.99 3.89
N ILE A 60 -2.73 -1.18 3.62
CA ILE A 60 -3.69 -0.10 3.41
C ILE A 60 -3.82 0.75 4.68
N ASP A 61 -3.91 0.12 5.87
CA ASP A 61 -3.97 0.84 7.15
C ASP A 61 -2.71 1.65 7.44
N ILE A 62 -1.53 1.13 7.09
CA ILE A 62 -0.26 1.86 7.21
C ILE A 62 -0.26 3.08 6.27
N LEU A 63 -0.67 2.90 5.02
CA LEU A 63 -0.76 3.98 4.04
C LEU A 63 -1.78 5.05 4.47
N ARG A 64 -2.95 4.62 4.98
CA ARG A 64 -4.01 5.50 5.48
C ARG A 64 -3.50 6.38 6.63
N LYS A 65 -2.79 5.80 7.60
CA LYS A 65 -2.18 6.56 8.72
C LYS A 65 -1.15 7.56 8.20
N LYS A 66 -0.27 7.13 7.28
CA LYS A 66 0.74 8.01 6.68
C LYS A 66 0.13 9.18 5.91
N LEU A 67 -1.06 9.00 5.35
CA LEU A 67 -1.78 9.99 4.55
C LEU A 67 -2.97 10.62 5.29
N GLU A 68 -3.06 10.48 6.61
CA GLU A 68 -4.24 10.92 7.39
C GLU A 68 -4.52 12.43 7.28
N ASN A 69 -3.47 13.22 7.06
CA ASN A 69 -3.54 14.68 6.91
C ASN A 69 -3.48 15.13 5.44
N LYS A 70 -3.75 14.21 4.51
CA LYS A 70 -3.66 14.43 3.06
C LYS A 70 -5.00 14.19 2.40
N LYS A 71 -5.29 14.96 1.34
CA LYS A 71 -6.46 14.70 0.50
C LYS A 71 -6.11 13.59 -0.49
N VAL A 72 -6.75 12.43 -0.36
CA VAL A 72 -6.53 11.29 -1.26
C VAL A 72 -7.80 11.01 -2.07
N SER A 73 -7.66 10.99 -3.39
CA SER A 73 -8.76 10.70 -4.33
C SER A 73 -8.32 9.75 -5.45
N TYR A 74 -9.29 9.15 -6.12
CA TYR A 74 -9.06 8.48 -7.40
C TYR A 74 -8.73 9.49 -8.50
N PRO A 75 -8.16 9.04 -9.63
CA PRO A 75 -7.87 9.92 -10.77
C PRO A 75 -9.09 10.62 -11.37
N ASP A 76 -10.31 10.14 -11.11
CA ASP A 76 -11.57 10.78 -11.50
C ASP A 76 -12.04 11.86 -10.51
N GLY A 77 -11.27 12.10 -9.44
CA GLY A 77 -11.53 13.11 -8.41
C GLY A 77 -12.41 12.62 -7.26
N LYS A 78 -12.97 11.41 -7.30
CA LYS A 78 -13.75 10.86 -6.18
C LYS A 78 -12.85 10.56 -4.97
N PRO A 79 -13.32 10.77 -3.73
CA PRO A 79 -12.57 10.38 -2.54
C PRO A 79 -12.10 8.92 -2.63
N TYR A 80 -10.87 8.67 -2.22
CA TYR A 80 -10.30 7.33 -2.26
C TYR A 80 -10.98 6.44 -1.22
N ASP A 81 -11.46 5.27 -1.65
CA ASP A 81 -12.02 4.27 -0.75
C ASP A 81 -10.89 3.40 -0.18
N TRP A 82 -10.81 3.39 1.15
CA TRP A 82 -9.82 2.63 1.90
C TRP A 82 -10.34 1.24 2.32
N GLN A 83 -11.57 0.87 1.96
CA GLN A 83 -12.18 -0.45 2.23
C GLN A 83 -11.84 -1.50 1.17
#